data_AF-A0A0B1RUY6-F1
#
_entry.id   AF-A0A0B1RUY6-F1
#
_cell.length_a   1.000
_cell.length_b   1.000
_cell.length_c   1.000
_cell.angle_alpha   90.00
_cell.angle_beta   90.00
_cell.angle_gamma   90.00
#
_symmetry.space_group_name_H-M   'P 1'
#
loop_
_entity.id
_entity.type
_entity.pdbx_description
1 polymer ?
#
loop_
_entity_poly.entity_id
_entity_poly.type
_entity_poly.pdbx_seq_one_letter_code
_entity_poly.pdbx_strand_id
1 'polypeptide(L)'
;MARAMGAKINMKGLRFANELGRRDYVTGRILQECTPIETFHNGSAGLTSAIMLMNDEAVDSFGPNFVFYYKVKKFFTKYDNVKEFAKAAGIPYDTLKETLQTYNKFVKSTKEGTKDKDAFGKSVFPVAFEVEKPIYAAVITPAIHYTMGGLKIDKQARVINEYTKEPFKGLLAAGEVTGGVHGANRLAGNSLLECVVFGRVAGRNAAAINYSHEEL
;
A
#
# COMPACT_ATOMS: atom_id res chain seq x y z
N MET A 1 -7.06 4.02 5.08
CA MET A 1 -5.95 3.04 5.05
C MET A 1 -6.61 1.67 5.12
N ALA A 2 -6.55 0.88 4.05
CA ALA A 2 -7.05 -0.50 4.12
C ALA A 2 -6.19 -1.21 5.17
N ARG A 3 -6.79 -1.56 6.32
CA ARG A 3 -6.17 -2.54 7.23
C ARG A 3 -5.89 -3.75 6.34
N ALA A 4 -4.65 -4.22 6.31
CA ALA A 4 -4.26 -5.35 5.46
C ALA A 4 -4.92 -6.63 6.00
N MET A 5 -6.18 -6.81 5.61
CA MET A 5 -7.07 -7.88 6.04
C MET A 5 -7.16 -8.83 4.86
N GLY A 6 -6.34 -9.88 4.88
CA GLY A 6 -6.25 -10.83 3.79
C GLY A 6 -4.86 -11.44 3.60
N ALA A 7 -4.74 -12.25 2.56
CA ALA A 7 -3.48 -12.85 2.12
C ALA A 7 -3.09 -12.32 0.73
N LYS A 8 -1.81 -12.35 0.40
CA LYS A 8 -1.31 -12.06 -0.96
C LYS A 8 -0.60 -13.27 -1.52
N ILE A 9 -0.96 -13.68 -2.73
CA ILE A 9 -0.38 -14.84 -3.41
C ILE A 9 0.13 -14.47 -4.81
N ASN A 10 1.07 -15.26 -5.32
CA ASN A 10 1.47 -15.21 -6.74
C ASN A 10 0.63 -16.21 -7.57
N MET A 11 0.90 -16.26 -8.88
CA MET A 11 0.22 -17.17 -9.82
C MET A 11 0.52 -18.66 -9.57
N LYS A 12 1.49 -18.98 -8.71
CA LYS A 12 1.75 -20.36 -8.25
C LYS A 12 0.89 -20.74 -7.04
N GLY A 13 0.07 -19.82 -6.52
CA GLY A 13 -0.76 -20.04 -5.34
C GLY A 13 -0.02 -19.87 -4.02
N LEU A 14 1.23 -19.40 -4.06
CA LEU A 14 2.09 -19.29 -2.89
C LEU A 14 2.07 -17.88 -2.31
N ARG A 15 2.13 -17.78 -0.98
CA ARG A 15 2.51 -16.53 -0.30
C ARG A 15 3.99 -16.26 -0.49
N PHE A 16 4.35 -14.99 -0.46
CA PHE A 16 5.72 -14.56 -0.81
C PHE A 16 6.27 -13.44 0.10
N ALA A 17 5.46 -12.92 1.03
CA ALA A 17 5.83 -11.81 1.89
C ALA A 17 4.98 -11.74 3.16
N ASN A 18 5.47 -11.01 4.16
CA ASN A 18 4.64 -10.47 5.23
C ASN A 18 3.79 -9.31 4.69
N GLU A 19 2.48 -9.49 4.59
CA GLU A 19 1.57 -8.49 4.00
C GLU A 19 1.45 -7.20 4.82
N LEU A 20 1.87 -7.23 6.09
CA LEU A 20 1.93 -6.10 7.02
C LEU A 20 3.29 -5.40 7.03
N GLY A 21 4.25 -5.88 6.24
CA GLY A 21 5.56 -5.26 6.10
C GLY A 21 5.49 -3.86 5.50
N ARG A 22 6.65 -3.18 5.50
CA ARG A 22 6.78 -1.85 4.89
C ARG A 22 6.46 -1.90 3.38
N ARG A 23 6.00 -0.79 2.82
CA ARG A 23 5.59 -0.70 1.40
C ARG A 23 6.72 -1.03 0.42
N ASP A 24 7.93 -0.58 0.71
CA ASP A 24 9.15 -0.86 -0.07
C ASP A 24 9.46 -2.37 -0.08
N TYR A 25 9.40 -3.01 1.09
CA TYR A 25 9.58 -4.46 1.21
C TYR A 25 8.52 -5.22 0.41
N VAL A 26 7.23 -4.95 0.65
CA VAL A 26 6.14 -5.68 -0.04
C VAL A 26 6.20 -5.46 -1.55
N THR A 27 6.51 -4.25 -2.00
CA THR A 27 6.70 -3.92 -3.42
C THR A 27 7.87 -4.72 -4.01
N GLY A 28 9.03 -4.72 -3.37
CA GLY A 28 10.18 -5.50 -3.81
C GLY A 28 9.87 -7.00 -3.90
N ARG A 29 9.11 -7.55 -2.94
CA ARG A 29 8.69 -8.95 -2.98
C ARG A 29 7.71 -9.23 -4.13
N ILE A 30 6.79 -8.33 -4.46
CA ILE A 30 5.93 -8.48 -5.64
C ILE A 30 6.79 -8.50 -6.91
N LEU A 31 7.72 -7.55 -7.05
CA LEU A 31 8.58 -7.45 -8.23
C LEU A 31 9.51 -8.68 -8.41
N GLN A 32 9.92 -9.33 -7.32
CA GLN A 32 10.79 -10.49 -7.34
C GLN A 32 10.04 -11.82 -7.56
N GLU A 33 8.88 -11.98 -6.94
CA GLU A 33 8.23 -13.30 -6.78
C GLU A 33 6.98 -13.49 -7.64
N CYS A 34 6.56 -12.42 -8.33
CA CYS A 34 5.38 -12.41 -9.17
C CYS A 34 5.75 -12.06 -10.61
N THR A 35 4.79 -12.30 -11.51
CA THR A 35 4.88 -11.95 -12.92
C THR A 35 3.66 -11.10 -13.29
N PRO A 36 3.63 -10.50 -14.50
CA PRO A 36 2.39 -9.99 -15.05
C PRO A 36 1.31 -11.08 -15.09
N ILE A 37 0.07 -10.66 -14.89
CA ILE A 37 -1.12 -11.50 -14.90
C ILE A 37 -1.91 -11.05 -16.12
N GLU A 38 -2.06 -11.86 -17.16
CA GLU A 38 -2.72 -11.41 -18.41
C GLU A 38 -4.17 -11.88 -18.52
N THR A 39 -4.50 -13.04 -17.94
CA THR A 39 -5.76 -13.76 -18.20
C THR A 39 -6.80 -13.62 -17.09
N PHE A 40 -6.43 -13.06 -15.93
CA PHE A 40 -7.31 -12.93 -14.77
C PHE A 40 -7.64 -11.46 -14.52
N HIS A 41 -8.93 -11.13 -14.38
CA HIS A 41 -9.45 -9.78 -14.07
C HIS A 41 -8.94 -8.67 -15.03
N ASN A 42 -9.13 -8.86 -16.34
CA ASN A 42 -8.63 -7.95 -17.40
C ASN A 42 -7.10 -7.79 -17.45
N GLY A 43 -6.39 -8.64 -16.73
CA GLY A 43 -4.94 -8.63 -16.65
C GLY A 43 -4.37 -7.42 -15.91
N SER A 44 -3.05 -7.35 -15.88
CA SER A 44 -2.26 -6.32 -15.21
C SER A 44 -1.58 -5.38 -16.18
N ALA A 45 -1.97 -5.40 -17.46
CA ALA A 45 -1.40 -4.59 -18.52
C ALA A 45 0.14 -4.69 -18.58
N GLY A 46 0.68 -5.91 -18.49
CA GLY A 46 2.13 -6.17 -18.48
C GLY A 46 2.86 -5.81 -17.18
N LEU A 47 2.17 -5.31 -16.15
CA LEU A 47 2.78 -4.97 -14.87
C LEU A 47 2.88 -6.18 -13.95
N THR A 48 4.03 -6.37 -13.29
CA THR A 48 4.20 -7.41 -12.27
C THR A 48 3.18 -7.25 -11.15
N SER A 49 2.41 -8.31 -10.90
CA SER A 49 1.21 -8.23 -10.06
C SER A 49 1.03 -9.47 -9.19
N ALA A 50 0.45 -9.26 -8.02
CA ALA A 50 0.02 -10.31 -7.10
C ALA A 50 -1.50 -10.37 -7.06
N ILE A 51 -2.03 -11.43 -6.44
CA ILE A 51 -3.46 -11.54 -6.14
C ILE A 51 -3.67 -11.33 -4.64
N MET A 52 -4.51 -10.36 -4.30
CA MET A 52 -5.01 -10.15 -2.95
C MET A 52 -6.27 -10.99 -2.74
N LEU A 53 -6.31 -11.70 -1.61
CA LEU A 53 -7.42 -12.54 -1.19
C LEU A 53 -8.07 -11.99 0.08
N MET A 54 -9.40 -11.98 0.12
CA MET A 54 -10.22 -11.62 1.29
C MET A 54 -11.34 -12.65 1.48
N ASN A 55 -11.71 -12.92 2.72
CA ASN A 55 -12.92 -13.69 3.07
C ASN A 55 -14.04 -12.72 3.52
N ASP A 56 -15.23 -13.23 3.84
CA ASP A 56 -16.34 -12.39 4.29
C ASP A 56 -15.99 -11.58 5.57
N GLU A 57 -15.26 -12.16 6.53
CA GLU A 57 -14.82 -11.45 7.75
C GLU A 57 -13.90 -10.25 7.45
N ALA A 58 -13.01 -10.39 6.48
CA ALA A 58 -12.14 -9.30 6.02
C ALA A 58 -12.92 -8.21 5.29
N VAL A 59 -13.94 -8.60 4.53
CA VAL A 59 -14.85 -7.68 3.84
C VAL A 59 -15.68 -6.88 4.86
N ASP A 60 -16.26 -7.55 5.85
CA ASP A 60 -17.03 -6.91 6.91
C ASP A 60 -16.15 -5.92 7.70
N SER A 61 -14.92 -6.31 8.00
CA SER A 61 -13.95 -5.46 8.69
C SER A 61 -13.46 -4.29 7.83
N PHE A 62 -13.49 -4.41 6.50
CA PHE A 62 -13.21 -3.29 5.58
C PHE A 62 -14.33 -2.24 5.65
N GLY A 63 -15.55 -2.68 5.96
CA GLY A 63 -16.72 -1.83 6.13
C GLY A 63 -17.44 -1.51 4.82
N PRO A 64 -18.43 -0.60 4.86
CA PRO A 64 -19.39 -0.39 3.77
C PRO A 64 -18.74 0.05 2.45
N ASN A 65 -17.56 0.67 2.52
CA ASN A 65 -16.79 1.09 1.36
C ASN A 65 -16.33 -0.09 0.49
N PHE A 66 -16.26 -1.31 1.01
CA PHE A 66 -15.91 -2.49 0.20
C PHE A 66 -16.89 -2.69 -0.95
N VAL A 67 -18.19 -2.44 -0.71
CA VAL A 67 -19.24 -2.59 -1.72
C VAL A 67 -18.97 -1.71 -2.93
N PHE A 68 -18.43 -0.51 -2.73
CA PHE A 68 -18.03 0.38 -3.83
C PHE A 68 -16.89 -0.23 -4.66
N TYR A 69 -15.84 -0.74 -4.01
CA TYR A 69 -14.70 -1.33 -4.73
C TYR A 69 -15.07 -2.65 -5.44
N TYR A 70 -15.94 -3.44 -4.82
CA TYR A 70 -16.42 -4.70 -5.36
C TYR A 70 -17.47 -4.51 -6.47
N LYS A 71 -18.59 -3.84 -6.18
CA LYS A 71 -19.73 -3.77 -7.12
C LYS A 71 -19.60 -2.64 -8.15
N VAL A 72 -19.08 -1.47 -7.75
CA VAL A 72 -19.03 -0.29 -8.63
C VAL A 72 -17.73 -0.27 -9.43
N LYS A 73 -16.58 -0.38 -8.75
CA LYS A 73 -15.26 -0.37 -9.42
C LYS A 73 -14.86 -1.71 -10.02
N LYS A 74 -15.51 -2.81 -9.62
CA LYS A 74 -15.23 -4.18 -10.09
C LYS A 74 -13.76 -4.57 -9.92
N PHE A 75 -13.11 -4.09 -8.86
CA PHE A 75 -11.73 -4.46 -8.54
C PHE A 75 -11.64 -5.85 -7.92
N PHE A 76 -12.67 -6.25 -7.19
CA PHE A 76 -12.80 -7.57 -6.61
C PHE A 76 -13.80 -8.41 -7.40
N THR A 77 -13.56 -9.72 -7.45
CA THR A 77 -14.53 -10.72 -7.89
C THR A 77 -14.72 -11.72 -6.77
N LYS A 78 -15.97 -12.08 -6.51
CA LYS A 78 -16.36 -13.10 -5.54
C LYS A 78 -16.42 -14.45 -6.25
N TYR A 79 -15.89 -15.48 -5.59
CA TYR A 79 -16.01 -16.88 -5.96
C TYR A 79 -16.67 -17.62 -4.80
N ASP A 80 -17.46 -18.65 -5.09
CA ASP A 80 -18.20 -19.37 -4.04
C ASP A 80 -17.28 -20.22 -3.16
N ASN A 81 -16.14 -20.64 -3.71
CA ASN A 81 -15.12 -21.40 -3.00
C ASN A 81 -13.71 -21.21 -3.63
N VAL A 82 -12.69 -21.70 -2.93
CA VAL A 82 -11.28 -21.59 -3.35
C VAL A 82 -10.99 -22.36 -4.64
N LYS A 83 -11.71 -23.44 -4.90
CA LYS A 83 -11.51 -24.28 -6.09
C LYS A 83 -11.95 -23.56 -7.36
N GLU A 84 -13.09 -22.88 -7.32
CA GLU A 84 -13.57 -22.05 -8.41
C GLU A 84 -12.64 -20.87 -8.69
N PHE A 85 -12.20 -20.18 -7.63
CA PHE A 85 -11.20 -19.12 -7.75
C PHE A 85 -9.91 -19.64 -8.41
N ALA A 86 -9.36 -20.76 -7.93
CA ALA A 86 -8.13 -21.34 -8.46
C ALA A 86 -8.26 -21.66 -9.95
N LYS A 87 -9.40 -22.26 -10.36
CA LYS A 87 -9.71 -22.54 -11.76
C LYS A 87 -9.78 -21.25 -12.59
N ALA A 88 -10.49 -20.23 -12.12
CA ALA A 88 -10.65 -18.96 -12.83
C ALA A 88 -9.33 -18.20 -12.96
N ALA A 89 -8.47 -18.25 -11.95
CA ALA A 89 -7.16 -17.60 -11.95
C ALA A 89 -6.06 -18.42 -12.63
N GLY A 90 -6.32 -19.68 -13.01
CA GLY A 90 -5.29 -20.56 -13.56
C GLY A 90 -4.21 -20.96 -12.55
N ILE A 91 -4.55 -21.01 -11.27
CA ILE A 91 -3.64 -21.33 -10.16
C ILE A 91 -3.79 -22.82 -9.78
N PRO A 92 -2.70 -23.54 -9.46
CA PRO A 92 -2.79 -24.90 -8.95
C PRO A 92 -3.58 -24.95 -7.62
N TYR A 93 -4.73 -25.62 -7.63
CA TYR A 93 -5.63 -25.69 -6.46
C TYR A 93 -4.95 -26.30 -5.24
N ASP A 94 -4.21 -27.40 -5.40
CA ASP A 94 -3.58 -28.10 -4.28
C ASP A 94 -2.52 -27.23 -3.59
N THR A 95 -1.69 -26.52 -4.36
CA THR A 95 -0.69 -25.57 -3.84
C THR A 95 -1.36 -24.42 -3.09
N LEU A 96 -2.45 -23.88 -3.63
CA LEU A 96 -3.19 -22.81 -2.98
C LEU A 96 -3.85 -23.30 -1.68
N LYS A 97 -4.46 -24.48 -1.71
CA LYS A 97 -5.08 -25.12 -0.55
C LYS A 97 -4.07 -25.30 0.58
N GLU A 98 -2.90 -25.86 0.28
CA GLU A 98 -1.81 -26.03 1.26
C GLU A 98 -1.33 -24.69 1.82
N THR A 99 -1.21 -23.68 0.96
CA THR A 99 -0.84 -22.31 1.35
C THR A 99 -1.83 -21.72 2.34
N LEU A 100 -3.14 -21.83 2.06
CA LEU A 100 -4.19 -21.31 2.94
C LEU A 100 -4.29 -22.11 4.25
N GLN A 101 -4.13 -23.43 4.19
CA GLN A 101 -4.08 -24.27 5.40
C GLN A 101 -2.89 -23.89 6.29
N THR A 102 -1.72 -23.67 5.71
CA THR A 102 -0.52 -23.22 6.43
C THR A 102 -0.74 -21.82 7.02
N TYR A 103 -1.32 -20.90 6.26
CA TYR A 103 -1.70 -19.58 6.74
C TYR A 103 -2.66 -19.65 7.95
N ASN A 104 -3.67 -20.51 7.90
CA ASN A 104 -4.65 -20.66 8.97
C ASN A 104 -4.05 -21.20 10.28
N LYS A 105 -2.93 -21.94 10.24
CA LYS A 105 -2.22 -22.36 11.46
C LYS A 105 -1.77 -21.14 12.28
N PHE A 106 -1.29 -20.09 11.61
CA PHE A 106 -0.86 -18.85 12.28
C PHE A 106 -2.02 -17.95 12.70
N VAL A 107 -3.20 -18.09 12.10
CA VAL A 107 -4.43 -17.44 12.58
C VAL A 107 -4.80 -17.94 13.97
N LYS A 108 -4.70 -19.26 14.21
CA LYS A 108 -4.95 -19.84 15.54
C LYS A 108 -4.00 -19.25 16.58
N SER A 109 -2.70 -19.24 16.28
CA SER A 109 -1.68 -18.60 17.12
C SER A 109 -1.98 -17.12 17.41
N THR A 110 -2.47 -16.36 16.43
CA THR A 110 -2.86 -14.96 16.62
C THR A 110 -4.02 -14.83 17.61
N LYS A 111 -5.04 -15.69 17.48
CA LYS A 111 -6.22 -15.71 18.36
C LYS A 111 -5.90 -16.19 19.78
N GLU A 112 -4.94 -17.11 19.92
CA GLU A 112 -4.46 -17.65 21.19
C GLU A 112 -3.41 -16.74 21.87
N GLY A 113 -2.91 -15.72 21.16
CA GLY A 113 -2.00 -14.71 21.68
C GLY A 113 -0.52 -15.09 21.69
N THR A 114 -0.15 -16.27 21.19
CA THR A 114 1.26 -16.73 21.12
C THR A 114 2.08 -15.95 20.08
N LYS A 115 1.42 -15.41 19.04
CA LYS A 115 2.02 -14.55 17.99
C LYS A 115 3.21 -15.20 17.28
N ASP A 116 3.07 -16.48 16.97
CA ASP A 116 4.03 -17.26 16.20
C ASP A 116 4.27 -16.59 14.85
N LYS A 117 5.53 -16.65 14.39
CA LYS A 117 5.95 -16.04 13.14
C LYS A 117 5.97 -17.07 12.02
N ASP A 118 5.43 -16.69 10.87
CA ASP A 118 5.63 -17.47 9.65
C ASP A 118 7.03 -17.30 9.07
N ALA A 119 7.29 -17.98 7.95
CA ALA A 119 8.55 -17.89 7.21
C ALA A 119 8.91 -16.46 6.74
N PHE A 120 7.96 -15.52 6.76
CA PHE A 120 8.16 -14.12 6.38
C PHE A 120 8.21 -13.19 7.59
N GLY A 121 8.19 -13.73 8.81
CA GLY A 121 8.21 -12.97 10.05
C GLY A 121 6.87 -12.29 10.40
N LYS A 122 5.77 -12.64 9.71
CA LYS A 122 4.43 -12.14 10.05
C LYS A 122 3.93 -12.86 11.30
N SER A 123 3.38 -12.10 12.25
CA SER A 123 2.87 -12.62 13.53
C SER A 123 1.40 -12.29 13.80
N VAL A 124 0.75 -11.54 12.91
CA VAL A 124 -0.66 -11.12 13.08
C VAL A 124 -1.45 -11.51 11.84
N PHE A 125 -2.39 -12.43 12.02
CA PHE A 125 -3.22 -12.99 10.96
C PHE A 125 -4.69 -12.76 11.32
N PRO A 126 -5.33 -11.73 10.74
CA PRO A 126 -6.62 -11.26 11.22
C PRO A 126 -7.81 -12.16 10.84
N VAL A 127 -7.70 -12.94 9.76
CA VAL A 127 -8.80 -13.72 9.19
C VAL A 127 -8.31 -15.10 8.75
N ALA A 128 -9.18 -16.10 8.73
CA ALA A 128 -8.88 -17.45 8.21
C ALA A 128 -9.61 -17.72 6.88
N PHE A 129 -9.01 -18.55 6.03
CA PHE A 129 -9.59 -18.92 4.73
C PHE A 129 -10.03 -20.38 4.72
N GLU A 130 -11.33 -20.64 4.61
CA GLU A 130 -11.87 -21.98 4.47
C GLU A 130 -12.10 -22.30 2.99
N VAL A 131 -11.70 -23.50 2.55
CA VAL A 131 -11.66 -23.82 1.11
C VAL A 131 -13.04 -23.90 0.46
N GLU A 132 -14.07 -24.25 1.23
CA GLU A 132 -15.47 -24.34 0.78
C GLU A 132 -16.26 -23.04 0.97
N LYS A 133 -15.64 -21.99 1.54
CA LYS A 133 -16.31 -20.71 1.77
C LYS A 133 -15.97 -19.69 0.69
N PRO A 134 -16.83 -18.67 0.53
CA PRO A 134 -16.58 -17.63 -0.46
C PRO A 134 -15.27 -16.89 -0.25
N ILE A 135 -14.66 -16.50 -1.36
CA ILE A 135 -13.42 -15.72 -1.39
C ILE A 135 -13.53 -14.59 -2.41
N TYR A 136 -12.96 -13.44 -2.05
CA TYR A 136 -12.86 -12.28 -2.92
C TYR A 136 -11.41 -12.13 -3.34
N ALA A 137 -11.19 -12.03 -4.65
CA ALA A 137 -9.86 -11.86 -5.21
C ALA A 137 -9.75 -10.53 -5.96
N ALA A 138 -8.59 -9.90 -5.90
CA ALA A 138 -8.25 -8.72 -6.71
C ALA A 138 -6.81 -8.80 -7.20
N VAL A 139 -6.57 -8.39 -8.44
CA VAL A 139 -5.21 -8.19 -8.96
C VAL A 139 -4.67 -6.89 -8.38
N ILE A 140 -3.46 -6.94 -7.81
CA ILE A 140 -2.78 -5.78 -7.23
C ILE A 140 -1.39 -5.64 -7.84
N THR A 141 -1.03 -4.41 -8.17
CA THR A 141 0.31 -4.06 -8.67
C THR A 141 0.85 -2.87 -7.90
N PRO A 142 2.18 -2.78 -7.68
CA PRO A 142 2.79 -1.56 -7.16
C PRO A 142 2.49 -0.37 -8.07
N ALA A 143 2.14 0.76 -7.48
CA ALA A 143 1.92 2.01 -8.19
C ALA A 143 2.72 3.13 -7.54
N ILE A 144 3.19 4.08 -8.35
CA ILE A 144 3.81 5.30 -7.86
C ILE A 144 2.77 6.04 -7.01
N HIS A 145 3.15 6.38 -5.78
CA HIS A 145 2.20 6.93 -4.80
C HIS A 145 2.65 8.25 -4.20
N TYR A 146 3.95 8.43 -3.95
CA TYR A 146 4.47 9.61 -3.30
C TYR A 146 5.93 9.87 -3.68
N THR A 147 6.30 11.13 -3.90
CA THR A 147 7.70 11.54 -4.09
C THR A 147 8.23 12.23 -2.84
N MET A 148 9.11 11.56 -2.09
CA MET A 148 9.67 12.12 -0.84
C MET A 148 10.72 13.22 -1.06
N GLY A 149 11.31 13.26 -2.25
CA GLY A 149 12.25 14.32 -2.65
C GLY A 149 11.53 15.58 -3.07
N GLY A 150 12.28 16.66 -3.28
CA GLY A 150 11.73 17.94 -3.71
C GLY A 150 12.64 19.10 -3.33
N LEU A 151 12.08 20.30 -3.37
CA LEU A 151 12.78 21.53 -2.97
C LEU A 151 13.18 21.45 -1.50
N LYS A 152 14.46 21.72 -1.21
CA LYS A 152 14.93 21.85 0.18
C LYS A 152 14.33 23.12 0.78
N ILE A 153 13.66 22.99 1.92
CA ILE A 153 13.11 24.11 2.67
C ILE A 153 13.67 24.15 4.09
N ASP A 154 13.63 25.33 4.71
CA ASP A 154 13.84 25.47 6.16
C ASP A 154 12.51 25.40 6.94
N LYS A 155 12.58 25.62 8.27
CA LYS A 155 11.42 25.61 9.16
C LYS A 155 10.44 26.76 8.89
N GLN A 156 10.84 27.76 8.10
CA GLN A 156 10.03 28.89 7.66
C GLN A 156 9.47 28.68 6.24
N ALA A 157 9.60 27.46 5.70
CA ALA A 157 9.14 27.10 4.36
C ALA A 157 9.85 27.88 3.23
N ARG A 158 11.00 28.49 3.49
CA ARG A 158 11.79 29.20 2.47
C ARG A 158 12.64 28.20 1.71
N VAL A 159 12.68 28.33 0.39
CA VAL A 159 13.46 27.42 -0.47
C VAL A 159 14.94 27.76 -0.36
N ILE A 160 15.77 26.74 -0.11
CA ILE A 160 17.21 26.89 0.09
C ILE A 160 17.94 26.78 -1.24
N ASN A 161 18.77 27.78 -1.56
CA ASN A 161 19.68 27.75 -2.69
C ASN A 161 20.84 26.79 -2.41
N GLU A 162 21.08 25.86 -3.31
CA GLU A 162 22.14 24.85 -3.13
C GLU A 162 23.55 25.43 -3.21
N TYR A 163 23.78 26.48 -3.98
CA TYR A 163 25.11 27.09 -4.16
C TYR A 163 25.47 28.01 -3.01
N THR A 164 24.54 28.87 -2.59
CA THR A 164 24.82 29.85 -1.52
C THR A 164 24.52 29.30 -0.12
N LYS A 165 23.74 28.21 -0.02
CA LYS A 165 23.17 27.66 1.23
C LYS A 165 22.20 28.61 1.96
N GLU A 166 21.88 29.73 1.35
CA GLU A 166 20.93 30.72 1.86
C GLU A 166 19.55 30.57 1.19
N PRO A 167 18.47 31.05 1.82
CA PRO A 167 17.15 31.04 1.20
C PRO A 167 17.08 31.96 -0.04
N PHE A 168 16.37 31.51 -1.08
CA PHE A 168 15.94 32.40 -2.15
C PHE A 168 14.96 33.44 -1.58
N LYS A 169 15.16 34.72 -1.91
CA LYS A 169 14.21 35.77 -1.56
C LYS A 169 12.89 35.54 -2.28
N GLY A 170 11.78 35.70 -1.57
CA GLY A 170 10.43 35.58 -2.14
C GLY A 170 9.96 34.16 -2.43
N LEU A 171 10.84 33.15 -2.44
CA LEU A 171 10.48 31.79 -2.85
C LEU A 171 10.21 30.90 -1.63
N LEU A 172 8.95 30.49 -1.48
CA LEU A 172 8.48 29.55 -0.47
C LEU A 172 7.85 28.32 -1.11
N ALA A 173 7.90 27.20 -0.42
CA ALA A 173 7.30 25.96 -0.90
C ALA A 173 6.72 25.14 0.26
N ALA A 174 5.66 24.38 -0.02
CA ALA A 174 5.00 23.50 0.94
C ALA A 174 4.34 22.31 0.25
N GLY A 175 4.20 21.20 0.98
CA GLY A 175 3.59 19.96 0.49
C GLY A 175 4.56 19.07 -0.28
N GLU A 176 4.03 18.19 -1.12
CA GLU A 176 4.78 17.13 -1.82
C GLU A 176 5.83 17.65 -2.83
N VAL A 177 5.80 18.95 -3.16
CA VAL A 177 6.87 19.60 -3.94
C VAL A 177 8.18 19.75 -3.14
N THR A 178 8.11 19.60 -1.81
CA THR A 178 9.23 19.81 -0.89
C THR A 178 9.90 18.49 -0.49
N GLY A 179 11.21 18.56 -0.23
CA GLY A 179 12.01 17.43 0.21
C GLY A 179 12.44 17.54 1.68
N GLY A 180 12.77 16.38 2.27
CA GLY A 180 13.42 16.29 3.59
C GLY A 180 12.47 15.94 4.74
N VAL A 181 11.21 16.36 4.71
CA VAL A 181 10.22 16.11 5.78
C VAL A 181 10.02 14.62 6.06
N HIS A 182 10.04 13.79 5.02
CA HIS A 182 9.77 12.36 5.10
C HIS A 182 11.02 11.47 5.01
N GLY A 183 12.21 12.06 4.82
CA GLY A 183 13.45 11.33 4.58
C GLY A 183 13.31 10.29 3.46
N ALA A 184 13.75 9.06 3.71
CA ALA A 184 13.72 7.98 2.72
C ALA A 184 12.35 7.28 2.58
N ASN A 185 11.44 7.42 3.53
CA ASN A 185 10.14 6.73 3.47
C ASN A 185 9.08 7.47 4.30
N ARG A 186 7.99 7.87 3.64
CA ARG A 186 6.90 8.59 4.27
C ARG A 186 6.04 7.68 5.15
N LEU A 187 5.87 8.08 6.41
CA LEU A 187 4.87 7.49 7.30
C LEU A 187 3.44 7.83 6.86
N ALA A 188 2.56 6.84 6.98
CA ALA A 188 1.17 7.00 6.57
C ALA A 188 0.45 8.06 7.42
N GLY A 189 -0.34 8.92 6.77
CA GLY A 189 -1.01 10.05 7.41
C GLY A 189 -0.22 11.36 7.39
N ASN A 190 1.11 11.32 7.20
CA ASN A 190 1.93 12.53 7.31
C ASN A 190 1.87 13.48 6.11
N SER A 191 1.47 13.03 4.90
CA SER A 191 1.47 13.91 3.71
C SER A 191 0.46 15.04 3.83
N LEU A 192 -0.78 14.75 4.24
CA LEU A 192 -1.78 15.79 4.44
C LEU A 192 -1.41 16.71 5.60
N LEU A 193 -0.80 16.16 6.65
CA LEU A 193 -0.32 16.95 7.78
C LEU A 193 0.79 17.92 7.35
N GLU A 194 1.75 17.47 6.53
CA GLU A 194 2.78 18.32 5.94
C GLU A 194 2.15 19.46 5.13
N CYS A 195 1.19 19.16 4.24
CA CYS A 195 0.50 20.19 3.46
C CYS A 195 -0.14 21.25 4.36
N VAL A 196 -0.82 20.85 5.44
CA VAL A 196 -1.48 21.79 6.35
C VAL A 196 -0.46 22.62 7.14
N VAL A 197 0.55 21.98 7.71
CA VAL A 197 1.54 22.66 8.57
C VAL A 197 2.43 23.58 7.75
N PHE A 198 3.12 23.06 6.73
CA PHE A 198 4.01 23.87 5.91
C PHE A 198 3.24 24.83 5.01
N GLY A 199 2.02 24.49 4.57
CA GLY A 199 1.16 25.41 3.84
C GLY A 199 0.79 26.64 4.69
N ARG A 200 0.47 26.44 5.97
CA ARG A 200 0.20 27.55 6.91
C ARG A 200 1.44 28.38 7.19
N VAL A 201 2.61 27.74 7.34
CA VAL A 201 3.89 28.44 7.54
C VAL A 201 4.25 29.28 6.31
N ALA A 202 4.23 28.66 5.12
CA ALA A 202 4.51 29.33 3.85
C ALA A 202 3.55 30.50 3.63
N GLY A 203 2.25 30.31 3.83
CA GLY A 203 1.25 31.37 3.65
C GLY A 203 1.46 32.56 4.61
N ARG A 204 1.79 32.31 5.88
CA ARG A 204 2.08 33.38 6.86
C ARG A 204 3.34 34.15 6.50
N ASN A 205 4.40 33.45 6.10
CA ASN A 205 5.64 34.11 5.72
C ASN A 205 5.48 34.86 4.39
N ALA A 206 4.76 34.30 3.42
CA ALA A 206 4.43 34.99 2.18
C ALA A 206 3.67 36.31 2.41
N ALA A 207 2.71 36.33 3.33
CA ALA A 207 1.97 37.54 3.68
C ALA A 207 2.81 38.61 4.42
N ALA A 208 3.91 38.21 5.05
CA ALA A 208 4.83 39.10 5.76
C ALA A 208 6.00 39.59 4.88
N ILE A 209 6.12 39.10 3.65
CA ILE A 209 7.16 39.51 2.73
C ILE A 209 6.87 40.92 2.19
N ASN A 210 7.79 41.83 2.46
CA ASN A 210 7.84 43.18 1.89
C ASN A 210 9.16 43.34 1.14
N TYR A 211 9.33 42.64 0.02
CA TYR A 211 10.45 42.91 -0.88
C TYR A 211 10.02 43.96 -1.90
N SER A 212 10.85 44.98 -2.10
CA SER A 212 10.73 45.88 -3.24
C SER A 212 11.05 45.13 -4.54
N HIS A 213 10.58 45.65 -5.66
CA HIS A 213 10.80 45.01 -6.96
C HIS A 213 12.28 44.88 -7.33
N GLU A 214 13.13 45.73 -6.74
CA GLU A 214 14.59 45.74 -6.92
C GLU A 214 15.32 44.70 -6.05
N GLU A 215 14.65 44.13 -5.04
CA GLU A 215 15.24 43.20 -4.08
C GLU A 215 15.03 41.72 -4.42
N LEU A 216 14.11 41.41 -5.34
CA LEU A 216 13.78 40.07 -5.86
C LEU A 216 14.65 39.73 -7.07
#